data_AF-A0A0W0FCX0-F1
#
_entry.id   AF-A0A0W0FCX0-F1
#
_cell.length_a   1.000
_cell.length_b   1.000
_cell.length_c   1.000
_cell.angle_alpha   90.00
_cell.angle_beta   90.00
_cell.angle_gamma   90.00
#
_symmetry.space_group_name_H-M   'P 1'
#
loop_
_entity.id
_entity.type
_entity.pdbx_description
1 polymer ?
#
loop_
_entity_poly.entity_id
_entity_poly.type
_entity_poly.pdbx_seq_one_letter_code
_entity_poly.pdbx_strand_id
1 'polypeptide(L)'
;MKSSISLLLTFAVFLPTKSAFGQYRLVGEYSGEEFFSKWDFVEGIDPDTDGNVQYVDQNTALQQRLAYIDSETGNAILRVDNTTRIETGSSAYRDSVKMFSKDAYPVGGLIIMDAVHIPYGCSVWPVFGARGADLPWPEKGAIDIIEGVNGMTSNNMVMYTDAGCTQASNVVQTGKTVDRDCGTALGCKVEETKPNSYGPGFSRAGGGVFAAQIDTSGIFLWFWSRTDIPASISNVKSDTDMDMSDWGQPSAAYPAATCDIAKFFKPRKLVLHITLCGSWAGVLPIYSQTCPGECIANVIGDGSNYGEAYWEISYIRTFAVQASNSRAVSISIPMFDLPISTRISTNSISIPIPTTSSGMTSSVLSPLGINSDLPVLPSSCDAATISTSSITSLVPGTLTVSSDSPVFPTKSNTVATGSGTVEPSSPVDSNPSSSSSSARKLSPTATLFSVAIPFLSIIILVFWQ
;
A
#
# COMPACT_ATOMS: atom_id res chain seq x y z
N MET A 1 -33.41 -30.50 -65.01
CA MET A 1 -33.39 -30.30 -63.55
C MET A 1 -31.94 -30.11 -63.11
N LYS A 2 -31.52 -28.85 -62.87
CA LYS A 2 -30.21 -28.52 -62.28
C LYS A 2 -30.51 -27.92 -60.92
N SER A 3 -30.13 -28.61 -59.85
CA SER A 3 -30.29 -28.15 -58.48
C SER A 3 -28.99 -27.48 -58.05
N SER A 4 -29.02 -26.16 -57.86
CA SER A 4 -27.91 -25.37 -57.34
C SER A 4 -28.10 -25.23 -55.83
N ILE A 5 -27.26 -25.91 -55.05
CA ILE A 5 -27.19 -25.77 -53.59
C ILE A 5 -26.34 -24.53 -53.29
N SER A 6 -26.99 -23.46 -52.81
CA SER A 6 -26.33 -22.24 -52.34
C SER A 6 -25.90 -22.45 -50.88
N LEU A 7 -24.60 -22.62 -50.65
CA LEU A 7 -24.00 -22.72 -49.31
C LEU A 7 -23.85 -21.30 -48.73
N LEU A 8 -24.75 -20.92 -47.81
CA LEU A 8 -24.58 -19.69 -47.02
C LEU A 8 -23.49 -19.92 -45.96
N LEU A 9 -22.32 -19.30 -46.15
CA LEU A 9 -21.35 -19.10 -45.06
C LEU A 9 -21.87 -17.99 -44.13
N THR A 10 -22.36 -18.38 -42.96
CA THR A 10 -22.57 -17.44 -41.84
C THR A 10 -21.22 -17.07 -41.23
N PHE A 11 -20.72 -15.87 -41.55
CA PHE A 11 -19.65 -15.24 -40.79
C PHE A 11 -20.18 -14.90 -39.39
N ALA A 12 -19.74 -15.63 -38.37
CA ALA A 12 -19.95 -15.25 -36.99
C ALA A 12 -19.09 -14.01 -36.71
N VAL A 13 -19.70 -12.83 -36.73
CA VAL A 13 -19.07 -11.59 -36.26
C VAL A 13 -18.94 -11.73 -34.75
N PHE A 14 -17.74 -12.06 -34.27
CA PHE A 14 -17.37 -11.88 -32.87
C PHE A 14 -17.33 -10.37 -32.61
N LEU A 15 -18.44 -9.80 -32.14
CA LEU A 15 -18.37 -8.49 -31.50
C LEU A 15 -17.57 -8.69 -30.21
N PRO A 16 -16.51 -7.90 -29.96
CA PRO A 16 -15.89 -7.89 -28.64
C PRO A 16 -16.98 -7.47 -27.66
N THR A 17 -17.40 -8.38 -26.80
CA THR A 17 -18.20 -8.05 -25.63
C THR A 17 -17.34 -7.09 -24.84
N LYS A 18 -17.67 -5.79 -24.86
CA LYS A 18 -17.16 -4.85 -23.87
C LYS A 18 -17.57 -5.43 -22.53
N SER A 19 -16.63 -6.06 -21.82
CA SER A 19 -16.81 -6.28 -20.39
C SER A 19 -17.17 -4.91 -19.82
N ALA A 20 -18.37 -4.79 -19.27
CA ALA A 20 -18.74 -3.61 -18.52
C ALA A 20 -17.85 -3.64 -17.27
N PHE A 21 -16.66 -3.03 -17.38
CA PHE A 21 -15.89 -2.67 -16.20
C PHE A 21 -16.84 -1.83 -15.33
N GLY A 22 -16.94 -2.19 -14.05
CA GLY A 22 -17.73 -1.41 -13.11
C GLY A 22 -17.28 0.05 -13.19
N GLN A 23 -18.25 0.97 -13.28
CA GLN A 23 -17.95 2.40 -13.32
C GLN A 23 -17.40 2.82 -11.94
N TYR A 24 -16.07 2.93 -11.85
CA TYR A 24 -15.36 3.36 -10.66
C TYR A 24 -15.47 4.87 -10.51
N ARG A 25 -16.00 5.35 -9.39
CA ARG A 25 -16.05 6.78 -9.06
C ARG A 25 -15.28 7.08 -7.79
N LEU A 26 -14.71 8.28 -7.74
CA LEU A 26 -13.96 8.76 -6.59
C LEU A 26 -14.85 8.73 -5.35
N VAL A 27 -14.39 8.05 -4.30
CA VAL A 27 -15.07 7.96 -3.00
C VAL A 27 -14.20 8.49 -1.86
N GLY A 28 -12.89 8.61 -2.07
CA GLY A 28 -11.98 9.18 -1.09
C GLY A 28 -10.75 9.79 -1.74
N GLU A 29 -10.22 10.84 -1.11
CA GLU A 29 -8.98 11.50 -1.48
C GLU A 29 -8.21 11.88 -0.22
N TYR A 30 -6.90 11.59 -0.20
CA TYR A 30 -5.94 11.94 0.83
C TYR A 30 -4.88 12.82 0.17
N SER A 31 -4.94 14.12 0.39
CA SER A 31 -4.06 15.12 -0.24
C SER A 31 -4.06 16.41 0.59
N GLY A 32 -3.01 17.21 0.42
CA GLY A 32 -2.89 18.56 1.00
C GLY A 32 -3.01 18.59 2.53
N GLU A 33 -3.48 19.72 3.06
CA GLU A 33 -3.59 19.99 4.51
C GLU A 33 -4.43 18.94 5.26
N GLU A 34 -5.41 18.33 4.57
CA GLU A 34 -6.30 17.31 5.12
C GLU A 34 -5.75 15.88 4.98
N PHE A 35 -4.51 15.70 4.54
CA PHE A 35 -3.94 14.36 4.38
C PHE A 35 -3.96 13.61 5.71
N PHE A 36 -3.33 14.16 6.75
CA PHE A 36 -3.16 13.46 8.04
C PHE A 36 -4.41 13.44 8.92
N SER A 37 -5.42 14.28 8.67
CA SER A 37 -6.67 14.27 9.44
C SER A 37 -7.50 13.01 9.20
N LYS A 38 -7.21 12.27 8.13
CA LYS A 38 -7.93 11.06 7.67
C LYS A 38 -7.28 9.74 8.10
N TRP A 39 -6.26 9.80 8.94
CA TRP A 39 -5.52 8.63 9.42
C TRP A 39 -5.56 8.50 10.94
N ASP A 40 -5.50 7.26 11.41
CA ASP A 40 -5.26 6.89 12.78
C ASP A 40 -3.79 6.45 12.90
N PHE A 41 -3.03 7.11 13.78
CA PHE A 41 -1.63 6.79 14.05
C PHE A 41 -1.53 5.66 15.07
N VAL A 42 -0.56 4.78 14.87
CA VAL A 42 -0.26 3.66 15.77
C VAL A 42 0.98 4.00 16.57
N GLU A 43 0.90 3.82 17.88
CA GLU A 43 2.02 4.02 18.80
C GLU A 43 2.56 2.67 19.29
N GLY A 44 3.87 2.58 19.48
CA GLY A 44 4.54 1.45 20.11
C GLY A 44 5.61 0.80 19.26
N ILE A 45 6.27 -0.20 19.83
CA ILE A 45 7.24 -1.05 19.14
C ILE A 45 6.49 -1.97 18.17
N ASP A 46 7.03 -2.15 16.97
CA ASP A 46 6.40 -2.93 15.90
C ASP A 46 6.27 -4.42 16.27
N PRO A 47 5.06 -4.90 16.62
CA PRO A 47 4.87 -6.29 17.00
C PRO A 47 4.66 -7.18 15.77
N ASP A 48 4.39 -6.60 14.59
CA ASP A 48 3.99 -7.33 13.39
C ASP A 48 5.21 -7.87 12.63
N THR A 49 6.33 -7.15 12.69
CA THR A 49 7.53 -7.44 11.90
C THR A 49 8.79 -7.62 12.75
N ASP A 50 8.69 -7.51 14.08
CA ASP A 50 9.84 -7.47 15.01
C ASP A 50 10.86 -6.37 14.66
N GLY A 51 10.38 -5.25 14.11
CA GLY A 51 11.21 -4.15 13.65
C GLY A 51 11.91 -3.37 14.77
N ASN A 52 13.11 -2.88 14.49
CA ASN A 52 13.86 -1.95 15.35
C ASN A 52 13.36 -0.51 15.21
N VAL A 53 12.04 -0.34 15.35
CA VAL A 53 11.34 0.93 15.21
C VAL A 53 10.45 1.21 16.43
N GLN A 54 10.33 2.49 16.79
CA GLN A 54 9.30 2.99 17.71
C GLN A 54 8.32 3.81 16.88
N TYR A 55 7.08 3.35 16.73
CA TYR A 55 6.05 4.18 16.13
C TYR A 55 5.56 5.20 17.15
N VAL A 56 5.48 6.46 16.72
CA VAL A 56 5.04 7.56 17.58
C VAL A 56 3.60 7.98 17.26
N ASP A 57 2.92 8.55 18.26
CA ASP A 57 1.60 9.12 18.09
C ASP A 57 1.60 10.33 17.13
N GLN A 58 0.42 10.78 16.72
CA GLN A 58 0.27 11.89 15.77
C GLN A 58 0.87 13.21 16.27
N ASN A 59 0.70 13.57 17.54
CA ASN A 59 1.24 14.82 18.08
C ASN A 59 2.77 14.79 18.07
N THR A 60 3.35 13.67 18.50
CA THR A 60 4.80 13.47 18.49
C THR A 60 5.35 13.50 17.05
N ALA A 61 4.69 12.80 16.11
CA ALA A 61 5.08 12.81 14.70
C ALA A 61 5.06 14.22 14.08
N LEU A 62 4.05 15.03 14.39
CA LEU A 62 3.96 16.41 13.91
C LEU A 62 5.04 17.31 14.54
N GLN A 63 5.25 17.20 15.86
CA GLN A 63 6.23 18.01 16.60
C GLN A 63 7.66 17.71 16.17
N GLN A 64 7.99 16.44 15.97
CA GLN A 64 9.31 15.98 15.51
C GLN A 64 9.48 16.07 13.99
N ARG A 65 8.45 16.53 13.25
CA ARG A 65 8.42 16.56 11.78
C ARG A 65 8.67 15.19 11.12
N LEU A 66 8.17 14.12 11.74
CA LEU A 66 8.10 12.79 11.15
C LEU A 66 6.88 12.64 10.23
N ALA A 67 5.83 13.45 10.45
CA ALA A 67 4.71 13.61 9.54
C ALA A 67 4.43 15.11 9.36
N TYR A 68 4.37 15.62 8.14
CA TYR A 68 4.02 17.02 7.88
C TYR A 68 3.64 17.26 6.41
N ILE A 69 2.95 18.36 6.13
CA ILE A 69 2.74 18.83 4.75
C ILE A 69 3.89 19.72 4.37
N ASP A 70 4.56 19.39 3.28
CA ASP A 70 5.61 20.24 2.73
C ASP A 70 4.99 21.55 2.22
N SER A 71 5.51 22.69 2.69
CA SER A 71 4.94 24.00 2.38
C SER A 71 5.22 24.48 0.96
N GLU A 72 6.22 23.91 0.28
CA GLU A 72 6.59 24.30 -1.08
C GLU A 72 5.79 23.51 -2.11
N THR A 73 5.64 22.20 -1.88
CA THR A 73 4.96 21.30 -2.82
C THR A 73 3.49 21.03 -2.46
N GLY A 74 3.11 21.20 -1.20
CA GLY A 74 1.80 20.77 -0.68
C GLY A 74 1.67 19.25 -0.49
N ASN A 75 2.75 18.50 -0.69
CA ASN A 75 2.76 17.05 -0.58
C ASN A 75 2.84 16.61 0.88
N ALA A 76 2.29 15.44 1.18
CA ALA A 76 2.42 14.82 2.49
C ALA A 76 3.78 14.12 2.61
N ILE A 77 4.53 14.44 3.67
CA ILE A 77 5.79 13.82 4.04
C ILE A 77 5.59 12.91 5.25
N LEU A 78 6.09 11.68 5.15
CA LEU A 78 6.16 10.74 6.25
C LEU A 78 7.57 10.16 6.33
N ARG A 79 8.28 10.24 7.45
CA ARG A 79 9.70 9.87 7.53
C ARG A 79 10.11 9.18 8.82
N VAL A 80 11.21 8.46 8.73
CA VAL A 80 12.00 7.99 9.88
C VAL A 80 12.76 9.17 10.49
N ASP A 81 12.93 9.18 11.81
CA ASP A 81 13.78 10.14 12.51
C ASP A 81 15.23 10.06 12.00
N ASN A 82 15.66 11.13 11.37
CA ASN A 82 16.99 11.27 10.79
C ASN A 82 17.90 12.25 11.56
N THR A 83 17.56 12.57 12.81
CA THR A 83 18.24 13.60 13.63
C THR A 83 18.73 13.08 14.97
N THR A 84 17.98 12.18 15.62
CA THR A 84 18.36 11.72 16.97
C THR A 84 19.47 10.69 16.91
N ARG A 85 20.38 10.77 17.89
CA ARG A 85 21.40 9.75 18.16
C ARG A 85 20.82 8.66 19.06
N ILE A 86 20.83 7.41 18.59
CA ILE A 86 20.39 6.24 19.36
C ILE A 86 21.60 5.60 20.04
N GLU A 87 21.56 5.44 21.36
CA GLU A 87 22.63 4.78 22.10
C GLU A 87 22.60 3.25 21.94
N THR A 88 23.75 2.61 22.14
CA THR A 88 23.83 1.14 22.17
C THR A 88 23.11 0.60 23.41
N GLY A 89 22.22 -0.39 23.23
CA GLY A 89 21.50 -1.02 24.34
C GLY A 89 20.57 -2.13 23.86
N SER A 90 19.93 -2.82 24.81
CA SER A 90 19.00 -3.94 24.54
C SER A 90 17.70 -3.53 23.83
N SER A 91 17.51 -2.24 23.56
CA SER A 91 16.31 -1.67 22.94
C SER A 91 16.71 -0.47 22.08
N ALA A 92 17.47 -0.74 21.01
CA ALA A 92 17.79 0.27 20.00
C ALA A 92 16.64 0.35 19.00
N TYR A 93 15.76 1.33 19.22
CA TYR A 93 14.62 1.66 18.37
C TYR A 93 14.76 3.09 17.89
N ARG A 94 14.34 3.34 16.66
CA ARG A 94 14.32 4.68 16.06
C ARG A 94 12.90 5.08 15.74
N ASP A 95 12.57 6.35 15.99
CA ASP A 95 11.22 6.85 15.81
C ASP A 95 10.83 6.85 14.32
N SER A 96 9.59 6.44 14.05
CA SER A 96 8.97 6.40 12.73
C SER A 96 7.46 6.48 12.87
N VAL A 97 6.73 6.34 11.77
CA VAL A 97 5.27 6.45 11.72
C VAL A 97 4.66 5.21 11.08
N LYS A 98 3.57 4.73 11.69
CA LYS A 98 2.64 3.76 11.14
C LYS A 98 1.23 4.30 11.30
N MET A 99 0.47 4.25 10.22
CA MET A 99 -0.89 4.78 10.21
C MET A 99 -1.84 3.94 9.38
N PHE A 100 -3.11 4.01 9.73
CA PHE A 100 -4.21 3.40 9.00
C PHE A 100 -5.21 4.46 8.58
N SER A 101 -5.85 4.30 7.41
CA SER A 101 -6.96 5.17 7.07
C SER A 101 -8.12 4.98 8.04
N LYS A 102 -8.83 6.05 8.37
CA LYS A 102 -10.07 5.99 9.15
C LYS A 102 -11.14 5.19 8.41
N ASP A 103 -11.25 5.42 7.11
CA ASP A 103 -12.18 4.73 6.24
C ASP A 103 -11.68 3.33 5.86
N ALA A 104 -12.62 2.40 5.69
CA ALA A 104 -12.38 1.06 5.16
C ALA A 104 -13.10 0.86 3.83
N TYR A 105 -12.42 0.22 2.88
CA TYR A 105 -12.88 0.07 1.50
C TYR A 105 -13.27 -1.38 1.21
N PRO A 106 -14.50 -1.64 0.69
CA PRO A 106 -14.94 -2.99 0.37
C PRO A 106 -14.25 -3.54 -0.89
N VAL A 107 -14.54 -4.80 -1.23
CA VAL A 107 -14.25 -5.34 -2.58
C VAL A 107 -15.11 -4.59 -3.61
N GLY A 108 -14.60 -4.41 -4.82
CA GLY A 108 -15.18 -3.53 -5.83
C GLY A 108 -14.58 -2.12 -5.76
N GLY A 109 -13.30 -2.03 -5.40
CA GLY A 109 -12.58 -0.77 -5.21
C GLY A 109 -11.33 -0.66 -6.08
N LEU A 110 -10.87 0.57 -6.26
CA LEU A 110 -9.61 0.91 -6.91
C LEU A 110 -8.87 1.92 -6.03
N ILE A 111 -7.59 1.68 -5.79
CA ILE A 111 -6.70 2.56 -5.02
C ILE A 111 -5.64 3.08 -5.98
N ILE A 112 -5.35 4.38 -5.94
CA ILE A 112 -4.28 5.01 -6.72
C ILE A 112 -3.45 5.88 -5.77
N MET A 113 -2.14 5.71 -5.78
CA MET A 113 -1.17 6.55 -5.08
C MET A 113 -0.24 7.21 -6.09
N ASP A 114 -0.16 8.54 -6.03
CA ASP A 114 0.86 9.32 -6.72
C ASP A 114 1.92 9.75 -5.68
N ALA A 115 3.15 9.29 -5.88
CA ALA A 115 4.28 9.60 -5.02
C ALA A 115 5.45 10.16 -5.82
N VAL A 116 6.14 11.14 -5.24
CA VAL A 116 7.37 11.73 -5.77
C VAL A 116 8.59 11.04 -5.16
N HIS A 117 8.46 10.54 -3.92
CA HIS A 117 9.49 9.81 -3.21
C HIS A 117 8.90 8.61 -2.45
N ILE A 118 9.62 7.49 -2.42
CA ILE A 118 9.32 6.28 -1.62
C ILE A 118 10.56 5.98 -0.77
N PRO A 119 10.41 5.60 0.51
CA PRO A 119 11.56 5.38 1.39
C PRO A 119 12.49 4.27 0.87
N TYR A 120 13.78 4.45 1.05
CA TYR A 120 14.77 3.39 0.83
C TYR A 120 16.04 3.65 1.65
N GLY A 121 16.91 2.65 1.71
CA GLY A 121 18.18 2.73 2.43
C GLY A 121 18.39 1.52 3.33
N CYS A 122 19.61 1.32 3.80
CA CYS A 122 19.92 0.20 4.68
C CYS A 122 19.06 0.23 5.94
N SER A 123 18.57 -0.95 6.34
CA SER A 123 17.57 -1.19 7.39
C SER A 123 16.13 -0.82 7.04
N VAL A 124 15.88 0.05 6.05
CA VAL A 124 14.56 0.61 5.76
C VAL A 124 13.64 -0.43 5.14
N TRP A 125 12.43 -0.57 5.68
CA TRP A 125 11.36 -1.41 5.15
C TRP A 125 10.03 -0.62 5.19
N PRO A 126 9.66 0.03 4.08
CA PRO A 126 8.40 0.74 3.98
C PRO A 126 7.32 -0.11 3.32
N VAL A 127 6.08 0.13 3.72
CA VAL A 127 4.91 -0.49 3.11
C VAL A 127 3.84 0.56 2.86
N PHE A 128 3.31 0.56 1.64
CA PHE A 128 1.98 1.09 1.35
C PHE A 128 1.09 -0.04 0.84
N GLY A 129 -0.08 -0.20 1.45
CA GLY A 129 -0.96 -1.33 1.17
C GLY A 129 -2.37 -1.15 1.68
N ALA A 130 -3.13 -2.23 1.68
CA ALA A 130 -4.46 -2.32 2.26
C ALA A 130 -4.62 -3.63 3.03
N ARG A 131 -5.07 -3.55 4.28
CA ARG A 131 -5.20 -4.69 5.19
C ARG A 131 -6.57 -4.73 5.87
N GLY A 132 -7.04 -5.92 6.21
CA GLY A 132 -8.35 -6.14 6.81
C GLY A 132 -8.61 -5.23 8.01
N ALA A 133 -9.81 -4.63 8.08
CA ALA A 133 -10.17 -3.76 9.21
C ALA A 133 -10.38 -4.57 10.51
N ASP A 134 -9.87 -4.02 11.61
CA ASP A 134 -10.20 -4.37 13.00
C ASP A 134 -9.96 -5.84 13.40
N LEU A 135 -8.99 -6.54 12.79
CA LEU A 135 -8.53 -7.88 13.19
C LEU A 135 -7.01 -8.06 13.04
N PRO A 136 -6.40 -9.06 13.72
CA PRO A 136 -4.98 -9.40 13.57
C PRO A 136 -4.61 -9.76 12.13
N TRP A 137 -3.40 -9.42 11.70
CA TRP A 137 -2.86 -9.85 10.41
C TRP A 137 -2.62 -11.38 10.38
N PRO A 138 -2.80 -12.09 9.24
CA PRO A 138 -3.32 -11.63 7.94
C PRO A 138 -4.84 -11.83 7.81
N GLU A 139 -5.58 -11.94 8.92
CA GLU A 139 -7.01 -12.25 8.89
C GLU A 139 -7.75 -11.26 7.98
N LYS A 140 -8.60 -11.78 7.09
CA LYS A 140 -9.38 -11.01 6.11
C LYS A 140 -8.58 -10.34 4.97
N GLY A 141 -7.36 -10.79 4.73
CA GLY A 141 -6.58 -10.50 3.52
C GLY A 141 -5.86 -9.17 3.57
N ALA A 142 -4.66 -9.15 3.01
CA ALA A 142 -3.85 -7.95 2.86
C ALA A 142 -3.20 -7.90 1.47
N ILE A 143 -2.95 -6.69 0.99
CA ILE A 143 -2.14 -6.43 -0.18
C ILE A 143 -1.10 -5.37 0.13
N ASP A 144 0.14 -5.66 -0.22
CA ASP A 144 1.22 -4.68 -0.21
C ASP A 144 1.45 -4.23 -1.65
N ILE A 145 1.09 -2.97 -1.90
CA ILE A 145 1.11 -2.33 -3.22
C ILE A 145 2.54 -1.84 -3.50
N ILE A 146 3.16 -1.26 -2.48
CA ILE A 146 4.54 -0.82 -2.49
C ILE A 146 5.23 -1.45 -1.29
N GLU A 147 6.25 -2.27 -1.55
CA GLU A 147 7.05 -2.91 -0.52
C GLU A 147 8.45 -3.26 -1.03
N GLY A 148 9.45 -2.99 -0.20
CA GLY A 148 10.83 -3.35 -0.45
C GLY A 148 11.64 -3.24 0.84
N VAL A 149 12.89 -3.71 0.79
CA VAL A 149 13.79 -3.63 1.94
C VAL A 149 15.18 -3.15 1.51
N ASN A 150 15.86 -2.48 2.42
CA ASN A 150 17.28 -2.12 2.27
C ASN A 150 17.53 -1.30 0.98
N GLY A 151 18.56 -1.67 0.21
CA GLY A 151 18.92 -1.05 -1.06
C GLY A 151 18.28 -1.71 -2.29
N MET A 152 17.12 -2.37 -2.15
CA MET A 152 16.38 -2.90 -3.31
C MET A 152 16.08 -1.80 -4.33
N THR A 153 15.97 -2.20 -5.61
CA THR A 153 15.72 -1.28 -6.74
C THR A 153 14.45 -1.62 -7.53
N SER A 154 13.79 -2.72 -7.17
CA SER A 154 12.52 -3.16 -7.73
C SER A 154 11.48 -3.29 -6.63
N ASN A 155 10.25 -2.86 -6.92
CA ASN A 155 9.13 -3.02 -6.00
C ASN A 155 8.71 -4.49 -5.90
N ASN A 156 8.25 -4.91 -4.72
CA ASN A 156 7.50 -6.15 -4.54
C ASN A 156 6.02 -5.79 -4.40
N MET A 157 5.17 -6.54 -5.09
CA MET A 157 3.72 -6.51 -4.94
C MET A 157 3.33 -7.85 -4.33
N VAL A 158 2.68 -7.83 -3.18
CA VAL A 158 2.43 -9.06 -2.40
C VAL A 158 0.98 -9.12 -1.99
N MET A 159 0.40 -10.32 -2.08
CA MET A 159 -0.93 -10.60 -1.58
C MET A 159 -0.85 -11.68 -0.50
N TYR A 160 -1.51 -11.41 0.63
CA TYR A 160 -1.61 -12.30 1.78
C TYR A 160 -3.06 -12.65 2.05
N THR A 161 -3.31 -13.91 2.39
CA THR A 161 -4.61 -14.45 2.74
C THR A 161 -4.47 -15.52 3.81
N ASP A 162 -5.59 -16.02 4.34
CA ASP A 162 -5.60 -17.34 4.95
C ASP A 162 -5.28 -18.44 3.92
N ALA A 163 -4.98 -19.65 4.39
CA ALA A 163 -4.69 -20.79 3.53
C ALA A 163 -5.81 -21.08 2.50
N GLY A 164 -5.40 -21.43 1.27
CA GLY A 164 -6.32 -21.83 0.20
C GLY A 164 -6.53 -20.80 -0.91
N CYS A 165 -5.62 -19.84 -1.06
CA CYS A 165 -5.56 -18.91 -2.19
C CYS A 165 -4.15 -18.94 -2.79
N THR A 166 -4.07 -19.04 -4.11
CA THR A 166 -2.78 -19.03 -4.83
C THR A 166 -2.87 -18.16 -6.08
N GLN A 167 -1.73 -17.66 -6.54
CA GLN A 167 -1.63 -17.04 -7.85
C GLN A 167 -1.61 -18.12 -8.95
N ALA A 168 -2.52 -17.98 -9.93
CA ALA A 168 -2.60 -18.88 -11.07
C ALA A 168 -1.26 -19.04 -11.81
N SER A 169 -1.01 -20.23 -12.37
CA SER A 169 0.24 -20.57 -13.08
C SER A 169 0.47 -19.77 -14.37
N ASN A 170 -0.60 -19.49 -15.12
CA ASN A 170 -0.56 -18.77 -16.39
C ASN A 170 -1.20 -17.39 -16.26
N VAL A 171 -0.62 -16.55 -15.41
CA VAL A 171 -1.10 -15.18 -15.19
C VAL A 171 -0.58 -14.22 -16.27
N VAL A 172 -1.45 -13.34 -16.75
CA VAL A 172 -1.08 -12.26 -17.69
C VAL A 172 -0.67 -11.03 -16.88
N GLN A 173 0.64 -10.82 -16.73
CA GLN A 173 1.23 -9.68 -16.02
C GLN A 173 2.63 -9.34 -16.58
N THR A 174 3.16 -8.15 -16.30
CA THR A 174 4.52 -7.77 -16.73
C THR A 174 5.61 -8.12 -15.70
N GLY A 175 5.26 -8.16 -14.41
CA GLY A 175 6.17 -8.51 -13.33
C GLY A 175 6.51 -10.00 -13.26
N LYS A 176 7.52 -10.35 -12.47
CA LYS A 176 7.99 -11.72 -12.29
C LYS A 176 7.41 -12.33 -11.02
N THR A 177 6.61 -13.39 -11.16
CA THR A 177 6.19 -14.18 -9.99
C THR A 177 7.40 -14.80 -9.30
N VAL A 178 7.52 -14.53 -7.99
CA VAL A 178 8.54 -15.11 -7.10
C VAL A 178 7.92 -16.18 -6.22
N ASP A 179 6.73 -15.93 -5.68
CA ASP A 179 5.97 -16.89 -4.88
C ASP A 179 4.50 -16.90 -5.34
N ARG A 180 3.85 -18.06 -5.23
CA ARG A 180 2.46 -18.28 -5.66
C ARG A 180 1.50 -18.53 -4.52
N ASP A 181 1.96 -18.87 -3.32
CA ASP A 181 1.08 -19.22 -2.21
C ASP A 181 0.79 -18.02 -1.32
N CYS A 182 -0.43 -17.49 -1.46
CA CYS A 182 -0.89 -16.32 -0.73
C CYS A 182 -1.22 -16.65 0.73
N GLY A 183 -1.38 -17.93 1.07
CA GLY A 183 -1.74 -18.43 2.40
C GLY A 183 -0.55 -18.65 3.34
N THR A 184 0.66 -18.25 2.94
CA THR A 184 1.88 -18.40 3.74
C THR A 184 2.34 -17.05 4.30
N ALA A 185 3.27 -17.08 5.26
CA ALA A 185 3.88 -15.87 5.79
C ALA A 185 4.66 -15.05 4.74
N LEU A 186 5.05 -15.66 3.61
CA LEU A 186 5.70 -14.96 2.49
C LEU A 186 4.69 -14.24 1.59
N GLY A 187 3.44 -14.72 1.56
CA GLY A 187 2.44 -14.29 0.59
C GLY A 187 2.82 -14.65 -0.86
N CYS A 188 1.90 -14.43 -1.79
CA CYS A 188 2.17 -14.64 -3.20
C CYS A 188 2.73 -13.35 -3.81
N LYS A 189 4.03 -13.40 -4.10
CA LYS A 189 4.85 -12.24 -4.44
C LYS A 189 5.14 -12.13 -5.92
N VAL A 190 4.99 -10.92 -6.44
CA VAL A 190 5.43 -10.51 -7.77
C VAL A 190 6.45 -9.37 -7.64
N GLU A 191 7.62 -9.56 -8.23
CA GLU A 191 8.65 -8.52 -8.35
C GLU A 191 8.40 -7.69 -9.63
N GLU A 192 8.40 -6.37 -9.51
CA GLU A 192 8.27 -5.46 -10.65
C GLU A 192 9.53 -5.51 -11.54
N THR A 193 9.32 -5.55 -12.84
CA THR A 193 10.38 -5.63 -13.86
C THR A 193 10.55 -4.32 -14.64
N LYS A 194 9.55 -3.43 -14.59
CA LYS A 194 9.67 -2.06 -15.12
C LYS A 194 10.74 -1.28 -14.35
N PRO A 195 11.57 -0.49 -15.05
CA PRO A 195 12.61 0.31 -14.40
C PRO A 195 12.01 1.36 -13.47
N ASN A 196 12.81 1.83 -12.50
CA ASN A 196 12.45 2.92 -11.60
C ASN A 196 11.23 2.64 -10.70
N SER A 197 10.90 1.37 -10.43
CA SER A 197 9.77 1.01 -9.58
C SER A 197 10.05 1.17 -8.09
N TYR A 198 11.32 1.28 -7.68
CA TYR A 198 11.67 1.46 -6.28
C TYR A 198 13.04 2.13 -6.10
N GLY A 199 13.32 2.58 -4.87
CA GLY A 199 14.63 3.06 -4.46
C GLY A 199 15.09 4.33 -5.17
N PRO A 200 16.41 4.56 -5.30
CA PRO A 200 16.95 5.76 -5.94
C PRO A 200 16.50 5.95 -7.39
N GLY A 201 16.12 4.88 -8.10
CA GLY A 201 15.60 4.96 -9.46
C GLY A 201 14.24 5.65 -9.50
N PHE A 202 13.34 5.31 -8.58
CA PHE A 202 12.02 5.94 -8.44
C PHE A 202 12.16 7.44 -8.17
N SER A 203 12.93 7.83 -7.14
CA SER A 203 13.08 9.25 -6.77
C SER A 203 13.71 10.10 -7.87
N ARG A 204 14.75 9.59 -8.56
CA ARG A 204 15.39 10.31 -9.68
C ARG A 204 14.50 10.44 -10.91
N ALA A 205 13.52 9.56 -11.09
CA ALA A 205 12.53 9.67 -12.16
C ALA A 205 11.43 10.71 -11.84
N GLY A 206 11.46 11.37 -10.67
CA GLY A 206 10.36 12.21 -10.18
C GLY A 206 9.19 11.38 -9.65
N GLY A 207 9.47 10.14 -9.25
CA GLY A 207 8.52 9.19 -8.72
C GLY A 207 7.64 8.52 -9.78
N GLY A 208 6.38 8.31 -9.44
CA GLY A 208 5.44 7.55 -10.27
C GLY A 208 4.11 7.28 -9.58
N VAL A 209 3.28 6.50 -10.26
CA VAL A 209 1.95 6.13 -9.78
C VAL A 209 1.86 4.63 -9.62
N PHE A 210 1.31 4.22 -8.47
CA PHE A 210 0.87 2.86 -8.22
C PHE A 210 -0.65 2.80 -8.18
N ALA A 211 -1.23 1.74 -8.75
CA ALA A 211 -2.66 1.49 -8.64
C ALA A 211 -2.94 0.03 -8.26
N ALA A 212 -4.01 -0.19 -7.51
CA ALA A 212 -4.49 -1.51 -7.14
C ALA A 212 -6.01 -1.59 -7.33
N GLN A 213 -6.45 -2.44 -8.25
CA GLN A 213 -7.85 -2.84 -8.39
C GLN A 213 -8.10 -4.05 -7.50
N ILE A 214 -9.12 -3.97 -6.65
CA ILE A 214 -9.56 -5.07 -5.79
C ILE A 214 -11.00 -5.38 -6.13
N ASP A 215 -11.21 -6.41 -6.94
CA ASP A 215 -12.51 -6.79 -7.47
C ASP A 215 -12.80 -8.28 -7.23
N THR A 216 -14.07 -8.66 -7.34
CA THR A 216 -14.47 -10.08 -7.27
C THR A 216 -13.82 -10.94 -8.35
N SER A 217 -13.44 -10.37 -9.48
CA SER A 217 -12.72 -11.06 -10.56
C SER A 217 -11.23 -11.29 -10.28
N GLY A 218 -10.64 -10.57 -9.33
CA GLY A 218 -9.23 -10.65 -9.01
C GLY A 218 -8.68 -9.37 -8.40
N ILE A 219 -7.41 -9.43 -8.01
CA ILE A 219 -6.62 -8.27 -7.61
C ILE A 219 -5.57 -8.00 -8.68
N PHE A 220 -5.47 -6.75 -9.12
CA PHE A 220 -4.56 -6.34 -10.19
C PHE A 220 -3.82 -5.09 -9.74
N LEU A 221 -2.51 -5.06 -9.92
CA LEU A 221 -1.67 -3.94 -9.52
C LEU A 221 -0.87 -3.44 -10.71
N TRP A 222 -0.67 -2.13 -10.76
CA TRP A 222 0.08 -1.44 -11.78
C TRP A 222 1.09 -0.50 -11.16
N PHE A 223 2.21 -0.36 -11.84
CA PHE A 223 3.16 0.72 -11.65
C PHE A 223 3.43 1.42 -12.99
N TRP A 224 3.50 2.74 -12.93
CA TRP A 224 3.98 3.61 -14.00
C TRP A 224 5.00 4.59 -13.43
N SER A 225 6.19 4.65 -14.04
CA SER A 225 7.14 5.73 -13.74
C SER A 225 6.54 7.06 -14.18
N ARG A 226 7.03 8.19 -13.64
CA ARG A 226 6.45 9.52 -13.84
C ARG A 226 6.11 9.87 -15.29
N THR A 227 6.96 9.49 -16.25
CA THR A 227 6.76 9.78 -17.68
C THR A 227 5.76 8.87 -18.38
N ASP A 228 5.41 7.75 -17.75
CA ASP A 228 4.59 6.67 -18.33
C ASP A 228 3.18 6.63 -17.73
N ILE A 229 2.81 7.63 -16.92
CA ILE A 229 1.50 7.72 -16.27
C ILE A 229 0.40 7.84 -17.35
N PRO A 230 -0.62 6.96 -17.35
CA PRO A 230 -1.74 7.04 -18.27
C PRO A 230 -2.49 8.37 -18.17
N ALA A 231 -2.93 8.89 -19.32
CA ALA A 231 -3.63 10.17 -19.39
C ALA A 231 -4.96 10.12 -18.63
N SER A 232 -5.60 8.96 -18.54
CA SER A 232 -6.81 8.75 -17.73
C SER A 232 -6.62 9.07 -16.25
N ILE A 233 -5.45 8.78 -15.68
CA ILE A 233 -5.13 9.05 -14.27
C ILE A 233 -4.89 10.55 -14.07
N SER A 234 -4.10 11.18 -14.94
CA SER A 234 -3.79 12.61 -14.84
C SER A 234 -5.02 13.51 -15.00
N ASN A 235 -6.04 13.05 -15.72
CA ASN A 235 -7.25 13.82 -16.00
C ASN A 235 -8.43 13.48 -15.08
N VAL A 236 -8.25 12.62 -14.06
CA VAL A 236 -9.37 12.18 -13.25
C VAL A 236 -9.99 13.34 -12.48
N LYS A 237 -11.33 13.43 -12.54
CA LYS A 237 -12.13 14.40 -11.79
C LYS A 237 -13.04 13.67 -10.81
N SER A 238 -13.51 14.39 -9.80
CA SER A 238 -14.38 13.83 -8.76
C SER A 238 -15.74 13.36 -9.29
N ASP A 239 -16.18 13.86 -10.45
CA ASP A 239 -17.48 13.58 -11.05
C ASP A 239 -17.43 12.67 -12.29
N THR A 240 -16.23 12.23 -12.70
CA THR A 240 -16.03 11.36 -13.86
C THR A 240 -15.74 9.92 -13.45
N ASP A 241 -16.29 8.97 -14.20
CA ASP A 241 -15.91 7.55 -14.05
C ASP A 241 -14.43 7.38 -14.44
N MET A 242 -13.70 6.54 -13.70
CA MET A 242 -12.32 6.18 -14.05
C MET A 242 -12.30 5.39 -15.35
N ASP A 243 -11.55 5.88 -16.33
CA ASP A 243 -11.22 5.13 -17.53
C ASP A 243 -9.94 4.33 -17.29
N MET A 244 -10.00 3.01 -17.49
CA MET A 244 -8.86 2.11 -17.35
C MET A 244 -8.36 1.58 -18.70
N SER A 245 -8.87 2.12 -19.82
CA SER A 245 -8.59 1.59 -21.17
C SER A 245 -7.15 1.80 -21.63
N ASP A 246 -6.44 2.78 -21.07
CA ASP A 246 -5.05 3.12 -21.37
C ASP A 246 -4.05 2.61 -20.31
N TRP A 247 -4.51 1.84 -19.31
CA TRP A 247 -3.64 1.33 -18.22
C TRP A 247 -2.70 0.22 -18.66
N GLY A 248 -3.07 -0.49 -19.72
CA GLY A 248 -2.33 -1.63 -20.23
C GLY A 248 -2.30 -2.82 -19.28
N GLN A 249 -1.32 -3.69 -19.48
CA GLN A 249 -1.17 -4.92 -18.72
C GLN A 249 -0.72 -4.64 -17.27
N PRO A 250 -1.33 -5.30 -16.26
CA PRO A 250 -0.92 -5.13 -14.87
C PRO A 250 0.50 -5.63 -14.63
N SER A 251 1.15 -4.99 -13.67
CA SER A 251 2.45 -5.39 -13.14
C SER A 251 2.34 -6.71 -12.37
N ALA A 252 1.30 -6.85 -11.54
CA ALA A 252 0.98 -8.08 -10.82
C ALA A 252 -0.52 -8.39 -10.95
N ALA A 253 -0.86 -9.66 -11.08
CA ALA A 253 -2.25 -10.08 -11.17
C ALA A 253 -2.52 -11.33 -10.32
N TYR A 254 -3.65 -11.32 -9.61
CA TYR A 254 -4.12 -12.42 -8.77
C TYR A 254 -5.58 -12.73 -9.15
N PRO A 255 -5.79 -13.47 -10.26
CA PRO A 255 -7.13 -13.74 -10.77
C PRO A 255 -7.92 -14.65 -9.83
N ALA A 256 -9.25 -14.47 -9.79
CA ALA A 256 -10.11 -15.24 -8.90
C ALA A 256 -10.22 -16.74 -9.22
N ALA A 257 -9.66 -17.19 -10.35
CA ALA A 257 -9.69 -18.59 -10.79
C ALA A 257 -9.07 -19.55 -9.76
N THR A 258 -8.09 -19.09 -8.98
CA THR A 258 -7.39 -19.89 -7.95
C THR A 258 -7.46 -19.25 -6.56
N CYS A 259 -8.31 -18.24 -6.40
CA CYS A 259 -8.46 -17.48 -5.15
C CYS A 259 -9.84 -16.82 -5.07
N ASP A 260 -10.68 -17.23 -4.13
CA ASP A 260 -11.97 -16.57 -3.90
C ASP A 260 -11.77 -15.23 -3.18
N ILE A 261 -11.65 -14.14 -3.95
CA ILE A 261 -11.40 -12.80 -3.42
C ILE A 261 -12.49 -12.40 -2.43
N ALA A 262 -13.77 -12.65 -2.71
CA ALA A 262 -14.87 -12.25 -1.81
C ALA A 262 -14.83 -13.00 -0.46
N LYS A 263 -14.32 -14.24 -0.46
CA LYS A 263 -14.07 -15.01 0.76
C LYS A 263 -12.94 -14.39 1.57
N PHE A 264 -11.77 -14.19 0.96
CA PHE A 264 -10.54 -13.83 1.67
C PHE A 264 -10.42 -12.33 1.98
N PHE A 265 -11.03 -11.46 1.18
CA PHE A 265 -10.90 -10.01 1.30
C PHE A 265 -12.18 -9.37 1.86
N LYS A 266 -12.13 -8.89 3.11
CA LYS A 266 -13.20 -8.07 3.73
C LYS A 266 -12.89 -6.58 3.60
N PRO A 267 -13.73 -5.64 4.06
CA PRO A 267 -13.36 -4.22 4.01
C PRO A 267 -11.98 -3.96 4.64
N ARG A 268 -11.14 -3.19 3.94
CA ARG A 268 -9.73 -2.96 4.30
C ARG A 268 -9.46 -1.50 4.55
N LYS A 269 -8.64 -1.22 5.55
CA LYS A 269 -8.03 0.10 5.74
C LYS A 269 -6.74 0.18 4.93
N LEU A 270 -6.46 1.35 4.37
CA LEU A 270 -5.16 1.65 3.82
C LEU A 270 -4.14 1.66 4.97
N VAL A 271 -2.91 1.25 4.68
CA VAL A 271 -1.78 1.31 5.61
C VAL A 271 -0.61 2.01 4.95
N LEU A 272 0.04 2.85 5.73
CA LEU A 272 1.32 3.47 5.38
C LEU A 272 2.24 3.36 6.59
N HIS A 273 3.43 2.77 6.43
CA HIS A 273 4.44 2.76 7.48
C HIS A 273 5.87 2.64 6.96
N ILE A 274 6.83 2.86 7.86
CA ILE A 274 8.24 2.56 7.64
C ILE A 274 8.77 1.85 8.89
N THR A 275 8.98 0.55 8.81
CA THR A 275 9.69 -0.23 9.83
C THR A 275 11.17 -0.31 9.51
N LEU A 276 11.97 -0.78 10.46
CA LEU A 276 13.42 -0.93 10.32
C LEU A 276 13.85 -2.34 10.72
N CYS A 277 14.76 -2.95 9.97
CA CYS A 277 15.25 -4.30 10.22
C CYS A 277 14.12 -5.35 10.26
N GLY A 278 13.88 -5.96 11.42
CA GLY A 278 12.83 -6.96 11.58
C GLY A 278 13.02 -8.24 10.79
N SER A 279 11.92 -8.96 10.64
CA SER A 279 11.82 -10.31 10.07
C SER A 279 12.15 -10.40 8.58
N TRP A 280 12.33 -9.26 7.90
CA TRP A 280 12.76 -9.21 6.50
C TRP A 280 14.01 -8.36 6.28
N ALA A 281 13.95 -7.04 6.50
CA ALA A 281 15.10 -6.17 6.22
C ALA A 281 16.31 -6.48 7.10
N GLY A 282 16.08 -7.02 8.31
CA GLY A 282 17.11 -7.38 9.28
C GLY A 282 17.73 -8.76 9.07
N VAL A 283 17.17 -9.59 8.18
CA VAL A 283 17.66 -10.95 7.95
C VAL A 283 19.00 -10.89 7.21
N LEU A 284 20.08 -11.36 7.86
CA LEU A 284 21.46 -11.17 7.38
C LEU A 284 21.69 -11.59 5.91
N PRO A 285 21.21 -12.75 5.41
CA PRO A 285 21.33 -13.10 3.99
C PRO A 285 20.60 -12.17 3.01
N ILE A 286 19.62 -11.39 3.47
CA ILE A 286 18.87 -10.41 2.68
C ILE A 286 19.53 -9.04 2.79
N TYR A 287 19.85 -8.64 4.02
CA TYR A 287 20.52 -7.38 4.34
C TYR A 287 21.87 -7.25 3.63
N SER A 288 22.73 -8.28 3.73
CA SER A 288 24.08 -8.29 3.16
C SER A 288 24.15 -8.23 1.63
N GLN A 289 23.01 -8.38 0.93
CA GLN A 289 22.95 -8.25 -0.53
C GLN A 289 23.14 -6.79 -0.98
N THR A 290 22.74 -5.83 -0.14
CA THR A 290 22.72 -4.41 -0.50
C THR A 290 23.36 -3.51 0.55
N CYS A 291 23.63 -4.03 1.74
CA CYS A 291 24.08 -3.25 2.89
C CYS A 291 25.25 -3.91 3.64
N PRO A 292 26.23 -3.13 4.12
CA PRO A 292 27.34 -3.66 4.90
C PRO A 292 26.94 -3.89 6.37
N GLY A 293 27.62 -4.85 7.01
CA GLY A 293 27.52 -5.09 8.45
C GLY A 293 26.24 -5.78 8.88
N GLU A 294 25.75 -5.41 10.06
CA GLU A 294 24.50 -5.90 10.65
C GLU A 294 23.44 -4.80 10.61
N CYS A 295 22.17 -5.17 10.45
CA CYS A 295 21.08 -4.20 10.30
C CYS A 295 20.98 -3.21 11.48
N ILE A 296 21.13 -3.72 12.70
CA ILE A 296 21.05 -2.92 13.92
C ILE A 296 22.10 -1.80 13.97
N ALA A 297 23.23 -1.97 13.27
CA ALA A 297 24.28 -0.95 13.22
C ALA A 297 23.86 0.31 12.46
N ASN A 298 22.84 0.23 11.59
CA ASN A 298 22.24 1.41 10.96
C ASN A 298 21.22 2.11 11.86
N VAL A 299 20.64 1.41 12.83
CA VAL A 299 19.65 2.00 13.74
C VAL A 299 20.36 2.75 14.86
N ILE A 300 21.41 2.15 15.42
CA ILE A 300 22.27 2.72 16.46
C ILE A 300 23.12 3.86 15.90
N GLY A 301 23.31 4.90 16.69
CA GLY A 301 24.13 6.05 16.34
C GLY A 301 23.31 7.20 15.75
N ASP A 302 23.99 8.04 14.99
CA ASP A 302 23.40 9.25 14.39
C ASP A 302 22.38 8.89 13.31
N GLY A 303 21.28 9.64 13.23
CA GLY A 303 20.18 9.38 12.29
C GLY A 303 20.40 9.85 10.86
N SER A 304 21.50 10.55 10.55
CA SER A 304 21.72 11.18 9.24
C SER A 304 21.71 10.21 8.04
N ASN A 305 21.90 8.91 8.27
CA ASN A 305 21.74 7.87 7.24
C ASN A 305 20.29 7.68 6.76
N TYR A 306 19.28 8.18 7.48
CA TYR A 306 17.86 8.09 7.12
C TYR A 306 17.34 9.29 6.29
N GLY A 307 18.22 10.02 5.63
CA GLY A 307 17.85 11.15 4.75
C GLY A 307 16.83 10.76 3.66
N GLU A 308 16.98 9.57 3.10
CA GLU A 308 16.14 9.00 2.03
C GLU A 308 15.01 8.09 2.55
N ALA A 309 14.84 7.98 3.88
CA ALA A 309 13.82 7.14 4.49
C ALA A 309 12.50 7.90 4.70
N TYR A 310 11.92 8.41 3.61
CA TYR A 310 10.65 9.14 3.65
C TYR A 310 9.75 8.88 2.44
N TRP A 311 8.45 8.95 2.68
CA TRP A 311 7.42 9.07 1.67
C TRP A 311 7.23 10.54 1.34
N GLU A 312 7.10 10.86 0.05
CA GLU A 312 6.53 12.13 -0.42
C GLU A 312 5.37 11.82 -1.34
N ILE A 313 4.16 12.13 -0.87
CA ILE A 313 2.91 11.69 -1.47
C ILE A 313 2.13 12.91 -1.94
N SER A 314 1.85 12.96 -3.24
CA SER A 314 0.99 14.01 -3.81
C SER A 314 -0.46 13.76 -3.46
N TYR A 315 -0.95 12.55 -3.73
CA TYR A 315 -2.27 12.12 -3.30
C TYR A 315 -2.39 10.59 -3.20
N ILE A 316 -3.36 10.16 -2.41
CA ILE A 316 -3.96 8.82 -2.52
C ILE A 316 -5.45 9.01 -2.83
N ARG A 317 -5.96 8.31 -3.85
CA ARG A 317 -7.36 8.34 -4.25
C ARG A 317 -7.95 6.95 -4.24
N THR A 318 -9.17 6.84 -3.75
CA THR A 318 -9.92 5.60 -3.70
C THR A 318 -11.20 5.76 -4.51
N PHE A 319 -11.51 4.73 -5.29
CA PHE A 319 -12.70 4.66 -6.13
C PHE A 319 -13.49 3.41 -5.80
N ALA A 320 -14.80 3.45 -5.99
CA ALA A 320 -15.67 2.29 -5.83
C ALA A 320 -16.60 2.17 -7.04
N VAL A 321 -16.98 0.93 -7.37
CA VAL A 321 -18.00 0.67 -8.38
C VAL A 321 -19.33 1.25 -7.89
N GLN A 322 -19.97 2.09 -8.71
CA GLN A 322 -21.36 2.48 -8.43
C GLN A 322 -22.26 1.24 -8.50
N ALA A 323 -22.98 0.93 -7.42
CA ALA A 323 -24.09 0.00 -7.51
C ALA A 323 -25.03 0.53 -8.60
N SER A 324 -25.26 -0.25 -9.65
CA SER A 324 -26.25 0.13 -10.65
C SER A 324 -27.59 0.24 -9.94
N ASN A 325 -28.03 1.47 -9.67
CA ASN A 325 -29.44 1.74 -9.46
C ASN A 325 -30.08 1.33 -10.78
N SER A 326 -30.56 0.08 -10.83
CA SER A 326 -31.48 -0.37 -11.84
C SER A 326 -32.65 0.58 -11.75
N ARG A 327 -32.63 1.66 -12.56
CA ARG A 327 -33.83 2.43 -12.82
C ARG A 327 -34.81 1.40 -13.31
N ALA A 328 -35.81 1.08 -12.50
CA ALA A 328 -36.96 0.31 -12.95
C ALA A 328 -37.47 1.06 -14.18
N VAL A 329 -37.20 0.52 -15.36
CA VAL A 329 -37.83 0.99 -16.58
C VAL A 329 -39.29 0.62 -16.38
N SER A 330 -40.10 1.60 -16.00
CA SER A 330 -41.55 1.48 -16.02
C SER A 330 -41.95 1.31 -17.48
N ILE A 331 -42.02 0.06 -17.91
CA ILE A 331 -42.64 -0.30 -19.18
C ILE A 331 -44.13 0.00 -18.99
N SER A 332 -44.56 1.15 -19.50
CA SER A 332 -45.98 1.45 -19.65
C SER A 332 -46.50 0.57 -20.79
N ILE A 333 -47.09 -0.56 -20.43
CA ILE A 333 -47.87 -1.36 -21.37
C ILE A 333 -49.15 -0.57 -21.67
N PRO A 334 -49.45 -0.22 -22.93
CA PRO A 334 -50.75 0.37 -23.25
C PRO A 334 -51.83 -0.69 -22.97
N MET A 335 -52.71 -0.42 -22.00
CA MET A 335 -53.94 -1.20 -21.83
C MET A 335 -54.80 -1.00 -23.08
N PHE A 336 -54.98 -2.05 -23.85
CA PHE A 336 -56.08 -2.13 -24.80
C PHE A 336 -57.37 -2.38 -24.02
N ASP A 337 -58.29 -1.41 -24.08
CA ASP A 337 -59.65 -1.55 -23.57
C ASP A 337 -60.38 -2.65 -24.36
N LEU A 338 -60.78 -3.72 -23.66
CA LEU A 338 -61.74 -4.69 -24.15
C LEU A 338 -63.07 -4.53 -23.39
N PRO A 339 -64.22 -4.58 -24.09
CA PRO A 339 -65.51 -4.23 -23.51
C PRO A 339 -66.06 -5.33 -22.59
N ILE A 340 -66.74 -4.84 -21.54
CA ILE A 340 -67.37 -5.55 -20.43
C ILE A 340 -68.55 -6.44 -20.89
N SER A 341 -68.56 -7.69 -20.40
CA SER A 341 -69.74 -8.55 -20.15
C SER A 341 -69.21 -9.82 -19.45
N THR A 342 -69.67 -10.39 -18.34
CA THR A 342 -70.92 -10.40 -17.57
C THR A 342 -70.62 -10.83 -16.13
N ARG A 343 -71.59 -10.60 -15.23
CA ARG A 343 -71.56 -10.87 -13.77
C ARG A 343 -71.33 -12.34 -13.41
N ILE A 344 -70.52 -12.59 -12.37
CA ILE A 344 -70.75 -13.68 -11.39
C ILE A 344 -70.39 -13.16 -9.99
N SER A 345 -71.31 -13.35 -9.04
CA SER A 345 -71.16 -13.01 -7.62
C SER A 345 -70.48 -14.15 -6.85
N THR A 346 -69.64 -13.82 -5.86
CA THR A 346 -69.68 -14.48 -4.53
C THR A 346 -68.87 -13.70 -3.48
N ASN A 347 -69.58 -13.35 -2.41
CA ASN A 347 -69.25 -13.31 -0.98
C ASN A 347 -67.92 -12.71 -0.48
N SER A 348 -68.06 -11.58 0.20
CA SER A 348 -67.09 -10.93 1.08
C SER A 348 -66.99 -11.63 2.44
N ILE A 349 -65.77 -11.95 2.87
CA ILE A 349 -65.41 -12.18 4.27
C ILE A 349 -64.47 -11.04 4.69
N SER A 350 -64.88 -10.29 5.71
CA SER A 350 -64.18 -9.14 6.28
C SER A 350 -63.34 -9.53 7.50
N ILE A 351 -62.08 -9.09 7.54
CA ILE A 351 -61.21 -9.11 8.73
C ILE A 351 -60.74 -7.67 9.00
N PRO A 352 -60.86 -7.12 10.22
CA PRO A 352 -60.47 -5.75 10.53
C PRO A 352 -58.98 -5.62 10.94
N ILE A 353 -58.35 -4.53 10.50
CA ILE A 353 -57.03 -4.05 10.95
C ILE A 353 -57.26 -2.88 11.92
N PRO A 354 -56.61 -2.83 13.10
CA PRO A 354 -56.63 -1.65 13.93
C PRO A 354 -55.55 -0.65 13.51
N THR A 355 -55.97 0.60 13.34
CA THR A 355 -55.11 1.79 13.28
C THR A 355 -55.22 2.52 14.61
N THR A 356 -54.10 3.01 15.13
CA THR A 356 -54.11 4.10 16.13
C THR A 356 -53.08 5.14 15.73
N SER A 357 -53.62 6.34 15.54
CA SER A 357 -52.94 7.60 15.28
C SER A 357 -52.54 8.30 16.57
N SER A 358 -51.69 9.33 16.40
CA SER A 358 -51.56 10.60 17.14
C SER A 358 -50.08 10.83 17.47
N GLY A 359 -49.41 11.93 17.13
CA GLY A 359 -49.88 13.28 16.84
C GLY A 359 -49.10 14.25 17.73
N MET A 360 -48.00 14.80 17.17
CA MET A 360 -47.29 16.08 17.45
C MET A 360 -47.40 16.78 18.82
N THR A 361 -46.28 17.25 19.37
CA THR A 361 -45.83 18.67 19.29
C THR A 361 -44.58 18.98 20.14
N SER A 362 -43.92 20.07 19.73
CA SER A 362 -42.61 20.64 20.06
C SER A 362 -42.49 21.30 21.44
N SER A 363 -41.26 21.43 21.99
CA SER A 363 -40.61 22.72 22.36
C SER A 363 -39.34 22.59 23.24
N VAL A 364 -38.64 23.72 23.40
CA VAL A 364 -37.19 23.93 23.55
C VAL A 364 -36.79 24.32 25.00
N LEU A 365 -35.46 24.25 25.30
CA LEU A 365 -34.64 25.01 26.28
C LEU A 365 -34.26 24.38 27.65
N SER A 366 -32.96 24.42 27.94
CA SER A 366 -32.23 24.17 29.22
C SER A 366 -32.03 25.50 30.00
N PRO A 367 -31.23 25.63 31.10
CA PRO A 367 -30.71 24.71 32.15
C PRO A 367 -30.87 25.27 33.62
N LEU A 368 -30.11 24.70 34.60
CA LEU A 368 -29.91 25.02 36.06
C LEU A 368 -30.72 24.11 37.00
N GLY A 369 -30.26 23.52 38.12
CA GLY A 369 -29.02 23.48 38.92
C GLY A 369 -29.37 23.12 40.39
N ILE A 370 -28.52 22.31 41.08
CA ILE A 370 -28.36 22.09 42.56
C ILE A 370 -29.57 21.51 43.37
N ASN A 371 -29.49 20.61 44.38
CA ASN A 371 -28.43 20.11 45.27
C ASN A 371 -28.89 18.81 46.03
N SER A 372 -27.90 17.97 46.42
CA SER A 372 -27.76 17.11 47.63
C SER A 372 -28.90 16.22 48.20
N ASP A 373 -28.66 14.90 48.31
CA ASP A 373 -28.50 14.19 49.61
C ASP A 373 -28.04 12.71 49.47
N LEU A 374 -27.18 12.30 50.41
CA LEU A 374 -26.50 10.99 50.60
C LEU A 374 -27.23 10.17 51.70
N PRO A 375 -27.00 8.84 51.82
CA PRO A 375 -26.08 8.37 52.87
C PRO A 375 -25.24 7.11 52.54
N VAL A 376 -24.39 6.79 53.52
CA VAL A 376 -23.10 6.07 53.56
C VAL A 376 -23.20 4.59 54.01
N LEU A 377 -22.38 3.71 53.39
CA LEU A 377 -21.66 2.45 53.81
C LEU A 377 -22.36 1.35 54.68
N PRO A 378 -21.85 0.08 54.80
CA PRO A 378 -20.43 -0.29 54.98
C PRO A 378 -19.88 -1.55 54.28
N SER A 379 -18.56 -1.67 54.41
CA SER A 379 -17.63 -2.71 53.92
C SER A 379 -17.00 -3.51 55.08
N SER A 380 -16.53 -4.74 54.80
CA SER A 380 -15.61 -5.67 55.53
C SER A 380 -16.27 -7.06 55.72
N CYS A 381 -15.64 -8.24 55.65
CA CYS A 381 -14.26 -8.72 55.54
C CYS A 381 -14.23 -10.22 55.14
N ASP A 382 -13.02 -10.71 54.88
CA ASP A 382 -12.48 -12.08 55.08
C ASP A 382 -12.37 -13.11 53.94
N ALA A 383 -11.13 -13.62 53.88
CA ALA A 383 -10.60 -14.69 53.06
C ALA A 383 -10.85 -16.08 53.65
N ALA A 384 -10.94 -17.10 52.79
CA ALA A 384 -10.72 -18.49 53.17
C ALA A 384 -10.17 -19.30 51.99
N THR A 385 -9.35 -20.28 52.36
CA THR A 385 -8.41 -21.06 51.55
C THR A 385 -8.94 -22.49 51.31
N ILE A 386 -8.37 -23.20 50.31
CA ILE A 386 -8.13 -24.67 50.23
C ILE A 386 -8.94 -25.55 49.24
N SER A 387 -8.12 -26.28 48.43
CA SER A 387 -8.23 -27.63 47.82
C SER A 387 -9.02 -27.94 46.54
N THR A 388 -8.21 -28.21 45.50
CA THR A 388 -8.12 -29.39 44.62
C THR A 388 -9.21 -30.49 44.67
N SER A 389 -9.63 -30.93 43.48
CA SER A 389 -9.90 -32.33 43.14
C SER A 389 -9.66 -32.59 41.66
N SER A 390 -8.90 -33.64 41.37
CA SER A 390 -8.43 -34.14 40.07
C SER A 390 -9.09 -35.48 39.74
N ILE A 391 -9.31 -35.82 38.45
CA ILE A 391 -9.42 -37.22 37.96
C ILE A 391 -8.89 -37.37 36.51
N THR A 392 -7.69 -37.98 36.42
CA THR A 392 -7.10 -39.00 35.49
C THR A 392 -7.30 -39.06 33.97
N SER A 393 -6.17 -39.24 33.25
CA SER A 393 -5.92 -40.33 32.26
C SER A 393 -4.43 -40.32 31.83
N LEU A 394 -3.58 -41.17 32.42
CA LEU A 394 -2.95 -42.40 31.87
C LEU A 394 -1.80 -42.20 30.85
N VAL A 395 -0.59 -42.54 31.31
CA VAL A 395 0.64 -42.86 30.56
C VAL A 395 0.77 -44.39 30.48
N PRO A 396 1.40 -44.94 29.44
CA PRO A 396 2.69 -45.63 29.62
C PRO A 396 3.66 -45.21 28.49
N GLY A 397 4.98 -45.20 28.58
CA GLY A 397 5.96 -45.83 29.45
C GLY A 397 7.25 -45.92 28.61
N THR A 398 8.36 -45.47 29.19
CA THR A 398 9.73 -45.33 28.69
C THR A 398 10.38 -46.58 28.06
N LEU A 399 11.22 -46.37 27.03
CA LEU A 399 12.49 -47.08 26.84
C LEU A 399 13.58 -46.13 26.28
N THR A 400 14.71 -46.12 26.98
CA THR A 400 16.00 -45.47 26.67
C THR A 400 16.75 -46.18 25.53
N VAL A 401 17.50 -45.47 24.67
CA VAL A 401 18.88 -45.83 24.21
C VAL A 401 19.58 -44.63 23.53
N SER A 402 20.83 -44.47 23.93
CA SER A 402 22.05 -43.83 23.39
C SER A 402 22.12 -43.05 22.08
N SER A 403 23.02 -42.06 22.17
CA SER A 403 23.89 -41.44 21.16
C SER A 403 24.24 -42.29 19.93
N ASP A 404 24.05 -41.71 18.74
CA ASP A 404 25.06 -41.75 17.68
C ASP A 404 24.82 -40.65 16.63
N SER A 405 25.86 -39.89 16.34
CA SER A 405 25.94 -38.89 15.27
C SER A 405 26.32 -39.58 13.96
N PRO A 406 25.78 -39.20 12.79
CA PRO A 406 26.32 -39.66 11.52
C PRO A 406 27.53 -38.81 11.09
N VAL A 407 28.69 -39.46 11.08
CA VAL A 407 29.92 -39.08 10.37
C VAL A 407 29.81 -39.54 8.92
N PHE A 408 30.21 -38.69 7.96
CA PHE A 408 30.74 -39.09 6.64
C PHE A 408 31.76 -38.04 6.15
N PRO A 409 32.73 -38.40 5.29
CA PRO A 409 34.15 -38.25 5.63
C PRO A 409 34.85 -37.18 4.81
N THR A 410 35.76 -36.45 5.46
CA THR A 410 36.83 -35.68 4.81
C THR A 410 38.05 -36.57 4.57
N LYS A 411 38.59 -36.53 3.35
CA LYS A 411 39.97 -36.93 3.08
C LYS A 411 40.88 -35.70 3.22
N SER A 412 41.83 -35.82 4.14
CA SER A 412 42.92 -34.90 4.41
C SER A 412 43.93 -34.79 3.26
N ASN A 413 44.61 -33.65 3.20
CA ASN A 413 46.07 -33.52 3.25
C ASN A 413 46.39 -32.06 3.64
N THR A 414 46.89 -31.79 4.87
CA THR A 414 48.32 -31.55 5.22
C THR A 414 48.95 -30.39 4.42
N VAL A 415 49.66 -29.39 4.96
CA VAL A 415 50.44 -29.26 6.20
C VAL A 415 50.87 -27.78 6.42
N ALA A 416 51.10 -27.43 7.70
CA ALA A 416 52.00 -26.42 8.30
C ALA A 416 51.88 -24.90 8.03
N THR A 417 51.41 -24.21 9.07
CA THR A 417 52.11 -23.19 9.91
C THR A 417 53.24 -22.33 9.32
N GLY A 418 53.12 -21.01 9.50
CA GLY A 418 54.24 -20.07 9.51
C GLY A 418 53.81 -18.63 9.81
N SER A 419 54.01 -18.20 11.06
CA SER A 419 53.89 -16.81 11.53
C SER A 419 55.05 -15.95 11.00
N GLY A 420 54.81 -14.68 10.70
CA GLY A 420 55.86 -13.70 10.38
C GLY A 420 55.33 -12.32 10.01
N THR A 421 55.33 -11.41 10.98
CA THR A 421 55.21 -9.95 10.82
C THR A 421 56.35 -9.36 9.98
N VAL A 422 56.09 -8.37 9.12
CA VAL A 422 56.91 -7.15 8.86
C VAL A 422 56.13 -6.17 7.94
N GLU A 423 56.14 -4.88 8.30
CA GLU A 423 55.59 -3.71 7.60
C GLU A 423 56.68 -3.02 6.72
N PRO A 424 56.44 -1.86 6.07
CA PRO A 424 56.06 -1.70 4.66
C PRO A 424 57.23 -1.26 3.73
N SER A 425 57.02 -1.37 2.41
CA SER A 425 57.78 -0.57 1.43
C SER A 425 56.98 -0.33 0.13
N SER A 426 56.81 0.94 -0.22
CA SER A 426 56.54 1.44 -1.57
C SER A 426 57.86 1.98 -2.15
N PRO A 427 57.93 2.58 -3.36
CA PRO A 427 57.09 2.46 -4.58
C PRO A 427 57.97 2.29 -5.86
N VAL A 428 57.44 1.84 -7.00
CA VAL A 428 58.01 2.18 -8.33
C VAL A 428 56.92 2.19 -9.41
N ASP A 429 56.79 3.36 -10.05
CA ASP A 429 56.05 3.65 -11.29
C ASP A 429 56.61 2.91 -12.52
N SER A 430 55.76 2.63 -13.50
CA SER A 430 56.15 2.76 -14.91
C SER A 430 54.94 2.82 -15.85
N ASN A 431 54.66 4.04 -16.29
CA ASN A 431 54.03 4.34 -17.57
C ASN A 431 55.15 4.39 -18.64
N PRO A 432 54.85 4.09 -19.92
CA PRO A 432 55.26 5.03 -20.97
C PRO A 432 54.14 5.15 -22.03
N SER A 433 53.56 6.32 -22.28
CA SER A 433 54.10 7.51 -22.95
C SER A 433 54.62 7.30 -24.38
N SER A 434 53.97 7.99 -25.32
CA SER A 434 54.54 8.84 -26.39
C SER A 434 53.49 8.95 -27.52
N SER A 435 53.32 10.04 -28.27
CA SER A 435 53.76 11.44 -28.28
C SER A 435 53.09 12.00 -29.56
N SER A 436 52.72 13.27 -29.74
CA SER A 436 53.57 14.45 -29.79
C SER A 436 52.67 15.62 -30.27
N SER A 437 52.67 16.77 -29.58
CA SER A 437 53.31 18.05 -30.00
C SER A 437 52.42 18.94 -30.90
N SER A 438 52.31 20.27 -30.77
CA SER A 438 52.96 21.26 -29.91
C SER A 438 52.33 22.65 -30.12
N ALA A 439 52.24 23.43 -29.02
CA ALA A 439 52.56 24.88 -28.88
C ALA A 439 51.77 25.94 -29.71
N ARG A 440 51.46 27.18 -29.26
CA ARG A 440 51.93 28.01 -28.14
C ARG A 440 51.06 29.30 -27.99
N LYS A 441 50.90 29.73 -26.73
CA LYS A 441 51.01 31.12 -26.14
C LYS A 441 49.93 32.23 -26.31
N LEU A 442 49.44 32.63 -25.12
CA LEU A 442 49.34 33.97 -24.47
C LEU A 442 48.11 34.91 -24.67
N SER A 443 47.53 35.28 -23.52
CA SER A 443 46.41 36.19 -23.18
C SER A 443 46.75 37.72 -23.28
N PRO A 444 45.95 38.67 -22.69
CA PRO A 444 44.57 39.11 -22.97
C PRO A 444 44.43 40.67 -23.07
N THR A 445 43.36 41.26 -23.64
CA THR A 445 42.70 42.50 -23.12
C THR A 445 41.35 42.80 -23.83
N ALA A 446 40.47 43.49 -23.10
CA ALA A 446 39.07 43.85 -23.34
C ALA A 446 38.78 44.96 -24.38
N THR A 447 37.53 45.05 -24.90
CA THR A 447 36.66 46.26 -24.84
C THR A 447 35.22 46.01 -25.32
N LEU A 448 34.30 46.82 -24.78
CA LEU A 448 32.83 46.85 -24.92
C LEU A 448 32.31 47.21 -26.34
N PHE A 449 31.06 46.84 -26.66
CA PHE A 449 30.06 47.76 -27.23
C PHE A 449 28.61 47.31 -26.95
N SER A 450 27.77 48.32 -26.72
CA SER A 450 26.35 48.33 -26.36
C SER A 450 25.44 48.27 -27.59
N VAL A 451 24.25 47.67 -27.51
CA VAL A 451 23.11 47.98 -28.40
C VAL A 451 21.79 47.95 -27.61
N ALA A 452 21.01 49.01 -27.83
CA ALA A 452 19.80 49.40 -27.12
C ALA A 452 18.49 48.89 -27.74
N ILE A 453 17.44 49.04 -26.93
CA ILE A 453 16.00 48.83 -27.11
C ILE A 453 15.40 49.71 -28.25
N PRO A 454 14.23 49.35 -28.81
CA PRO A 454 13.13 50.31 -28.73
C PRO A 454 11.79 49.72 -28.25
N PHE A 455 11.17 50.46 -27.33
CA PHE A 455 9.77 50.41 -26.95
C PHE A 455 8.91 50.99 -28.07
N LEU A 456 7.72 50.42 -28.30
CA LEU A 456 6.64 51.07 -29.03
C LEU A 456 5.39 51.12 -28.15
N SER A 457 4.90 52.34 -27.92
CA SER A 457 3.70 52.71 -27.17
C SER A 457 2.47 52.74 -28.07
N ILE A 458 1.32 52.22 -27.63
CA ILE A 458 -0.05 52.60 -28.07
C ILE A 458 -0.96 52.45 -26.83
N ILE A 459 -1.22 53.54 -26.11
CA ILE A 459 -2.41 54.42 -26.14
C ILE A 459 -3.68 53.79 -25.54
N ILE A 460 -4.02 54.34 -24.38
CA ILE A 460 -5.30 54.25 -23.65
C ILE A 460 -6.37 55.06 -24.40
N LEU A 461 -7.56 54.50 -24.58
CA LEU A 461 -8.79 55.25 -24.82
C LEU A 461 -9.90 54.69 -23.91
N VAL A 462 -10.25 55.48 -22.91
CA VAL A 462 -11.45 55.38 -22.09
C VAL A 462 -12.51 56.27 -22.73
N PHE A 463 -13.73 55.78 -22.96
CA PHE A 463 -14.95 56.58 -22.88
C PHE A 463 -16.16 55.73 -22.46
N TRP A 464 -16.97 56.35 -21.61
CA TRP A 464 -18.23 55.91 -21.02
C TRP A 464 -19.30 55.37 -21.99
N GLN A 465 -20.03 54.34 -21.55
CA GLN A 465 -21.46 54.43 -21.20
C GLN A 465 -21.88 53.25 -20.32
#